data_AF-A0A534WLN6-F1
#
_entry.id   AF-A0A534WLN6-F1
#
_cell.length_a   1.000
_cell.length_b   1.000
_cell.length_c   1.000
_cell.angle_alpha   90.00
_cell.angle_beta   90.00
_cell.angle_gamma   90.00
#
_symmetry.space_group_name_H-M   'P 1'
#
loop_
_entity.id
_entity.type
_entity.pdbx_description
1 polymer ?
#
loop_
_entity_poly.entity_id
_entity_poly.type
_entity_poly.pdbx_seq_one_letter_code
_entity_poly.pdbx_strand_id
1 'polypeptide(L)'
;YRDFFGAQTLGVMPYEQYLKRFPAYLQQLTMESNGKHVTLDGAAVDYDTGPIVWGEPGTNGQHSFYQLIHQGTRLVPCDFIAFHRTLNPLGRHHDLLLANVLAQAEALAFGKTAEEVRAEGTPERLVPHRTFEGNRPTSLILADRLTPETLGTLVALYEHSVFTQGVIWHIDSFDQWGVELGKQLAQRIIPELESATEPPLGHDSSTNALIRRHRRRHTEES
;
A
#
# COMPACT_ATOMS: atom_id res chain seq x y z
N TYR A 1 8.05 -4.71 12.47
CA TYR A 1 6.60 -4.51 12.64
C TYR A 1 5.76 -5.68 12.15
N ARG A 2 6.06 -6.26 10.97
CA ARG A 2 5.29 -7.41 10.47
C ARG A 2 5.26 -8.59 11.45
N ASP A 3 6.42 -9.19 11.71
CA ASP A 3 6.47 -10.51 12.38
C ASP A 3 6.13 -10.47 13.88
N PHE A 4 6.46 -9.36 14.55
CA PHE A 4 6.31 -9.23 16.00
C PHE A 4 5.11 -8.39 16.44
N PHE A 5 4.66 -7.43 15.62
CA PHE A 5 3.50 -6.58 15.93
C PHE A 5 2.28 -6.90 15.05
N GLY A 6 2.39 -7.87 14.14
CA GLY A 6 1.29 -8.30 13.26
C GLY A 6 0.83 -7.23 12.26
N ALA A 7 1.67 -6.22 11.98
CA ALA A 7 1.30 -5.15 11.05
C ALA A 7 1.27 -5.67 9.61
N GLN A 8 0.07 -5.91 9.07
CA GLN A 8 -0.11 -6.55 7.76
C GLN A 8 0.20 -5.62 6.58
N THR A 9 0.19 -4.31 6.80
CA THR A 9 0.32 -3.31 5.74
C THR A 9 1.42 -2.29 6.04
N LEU A 10 2.07 -1.77 5.01
CA LEU A 10 2.97 -0.63 5.07
C LEU A 10 2.43 0.49 4.17
N GLY A 11 2.23 1.68 4.75
CA GLY A 11 1.86 2.86 3.99
C GLY A 11 3.07 3.59 3.45
N VAL A 12 3.06 4.04 2.20
CA VAL A 12 4.11 4.92 1.64
C VAL A 12 3.47 6.18 1.09
N MET A 13 3.79 7.34 1.69
CA MET A 13 3.15 8.62 1.39
C MET A 13 4.20 9.65 0.97
N PRO A 14 4.48 9.78 -0.33
CA PRO A 14 5.37 10.82 -0.82
C PRO A 14 4.67 12.18 -0.80
N TYR A 15 5.22 13.15 -0.09
CA TYR A 15 4.84 14.56 -0.15
C TYR A 15 5.53 15.23 -1.35
N GLU A 16 5.27 14.67 -2.52
CA GLU A 16 5.76 15.12 -3.82
C GLU A 16 4.83 14.57 -4.91
N GLN A 17 4.15 15.45 -5.63
CA GLN A 17 3.15 15.07 -6.62
C GLN A 17 3.74 14.35 -7.83
N TYR A 18 5.00 14.62 -8.18
CA TYR A 18 5.68 13.86 -9.24
C TYR A 18 5.89 12.38 -8.88
N LEU A 19 5.86 12.04 -7.58
CA LEU A 19 5.95 10.66 -7.09
C LEU A 19 4.57 10.00 -6.90
N LYS A 20 3.48 10.51 -7.50
CA LYS A 20 2.13 9.93 -7.38
C LYS A 20 2.02 8.44 -7.75
N ARG A 21 2.93 7.92 -8.59
CA ARG A 21 2.99 6.50 -8.97
C ARG A 21 4.04 5.69 -8.20
N PHE A 22 4.81 6.33 -7.33
CA PHE A 22 5.85 5.66 -6.56
C PHE A 22 5.29 4.60 -5.61
N PRO A 23 4.17 4.81 -4.87
CA PRO A 23 3.55 3.74 -4.09
C PRO A 23 3.09 2.55 -4.94
N ALA A 24 2.59 2.80 -6.16
CA ALA A 24 2.18 1.75 -7.09
C ALA A 24 3.38 0.99 -7.69
N TYR A 25 4.51 1.65 -7.89
CA TYR A 25 5.77 0.97 -8.26
C TYR A 25 6.25 0.07 -7.11
N LEU A 26 6.23 0.58 -5.87
CA LEU A 26 6.63 -0.18 -4.69
C LEU A 26 5.70 -1.36 -4.39
N GLN A 27 4.40 -1.26 -4.73
CA GLN A 27 3.48 -2.40 -4.65
C GLN A 27 4.04 -3.61 -5.39
N GLN A 28 4.44 -3.44 -6.65
CA GLN A 28 5.02 -4.53 -7.42
C GLN A 28 6.34 -4.98 -6.81
N LEU A 29 7.28 -4.05 -6.61
CA LEU A 29 8.62 -4.36 -6.08
C LEU A 29 8.58 -5.15 -4.77
N THR A 30 7.65 -4.83 -3.87
CA THR A 30 7.60 -5.42 -2.53
C THR A 30 6.74 -6.68 -2.50
N MET A 31 5.53 -6.63 -3.05
CA MET A 31 4.54 -7.69 -2.90
C MET A 31 4.79 -8.85 -3.87
N GLU A 32 5.27 -8.59 -5.09
CA GLU A 32 5.62 -9.66 -6.03
C GLU A 32 6.91 -10.38 -5.58
N SER A 33 7.90 -9.63 -5.07
CA SER A 33 9.12 -10.22 -4.52
C SER A 33 8.89 -11.03 -3.24
N ASN A 34 8.30 -10.43 -2.20
CA ASN A 34 8.28 -11.03 -0.87
C ASN A 34 6.92 -11.62 -0.46
N GLY A 35 5.92 -11.61 -1.35
CA GLY A 35 4.63 -12.28 -1.14
C GLY A 35 4.70 -13.79 -1.29
N LYS A 36 5.57 -14.45 -0.52
CA LYS A 36 5.93 -15.87 -0.64
C LYS A 36 5.56 -16.65 0.62
N HIS A 37 5.31 -17.95 0.48
CA HIS A 37 4.99 -18.84 1.61
C HIS A 37 5.89 -20.09 1.67
N VAL A 38 6.93 -20.13 0.83
CA VAL A 38 7.87 -21.24 0.72
C VAL A 38 9.28 -20.67 0.78
N THR A 39 10.15 -21.30 1.58
CA THR A 39 11.56 -20.94 1.70
C THR A 39 12.37 -21.37 0.48
N LEU A 40 13.62 -20.91 0.38
CA LEU A 40 14.56 -21.32 -0.67
C LEU A 40 14.79 -22.84 -0.72
N ASP A 41 14.64 -23.53 0.42
CA ASP A 41 14.78 -24.99 0.52
C ASP A 41 13.49 -25.76 0.19
N GLY A 42 12.40 -25.06 -0.14
CA GLY A 42 11.11 -25.67 -0.48
C GLY A 42 10.22 -25.99 0.73
N ALA A 43 10.58 -25.55 1.94
CA ALA A 43 9.73 -25.73 3.13
C ALA A 43 8.68 -24.62 3.24
N ALA A 44 7.48 -24.95 3.73
CA ALA A 44 6.49 -23.93 4.04
C ALA A 44 6.93 -23.09 5.26
N VAL A 45 6.73 -21.78 5.20
CA VAL A 45 6.98 -20.88 6.33
C VAL A 45 5.88 -21.02 7.40
N ASP A 46 6.23 -20.84 8.67
CA ASP A 46 5.31 -20.78 9.81
C ASP A 46 5.14 -19.35 10.39
N TYR A 47 5.69 -18.37 9.66
CA TYR A 47 5.60 -16.94 9.92
C TYR A 47 5.04 -16.20 8.71
N ASP A 48 4.59 -14.96 8.96
CA ASP A 48 4.20 -14.04 7.91
C ASP A 48 5.42 -13.51 7.12
N THR A 49 5.24 -13.24 5.82
CA THR A 49 6.27 -12.62 4.96
C THR A 49 5.85 -11.20 4.51
N GLY A 50 5.94 -10.88 3.21
CA GLY A 50 5.79 -9.51 2.70
C GLY A 50 4.50 -8.79 3.15
N PRO A 51 4.59 -7.48 3.50
CA PRO A 51 3.42 -6.65 3.79
C PRO A 51 2.66 -6.26 2.52
N ILE A 52 1.38 -5.92 2.70
CA ILE A 52 0.62 -5.21 1.67
C ILE A 52 1.10 -3.76 1.65
N VAL A 53 1.74 -3.34 0.57
CA VAL A 53 2.21 -1.96 0.40
C VAL A 53 1.14 -1.14 -0.32
N TRP A 54 0.89 0.08 0.15
CA TRP A 54 -0.10 0.96 -0.45
C TRP A 54 0.18 2.43 -0.12
N GLY A 55 -0.47 3.35 -0.83
CA GLY A 55 -0.37 4.77 -0.50
C GLY A 55 -0.70 5.68 -1.68
N GLU A 56 -0.76 6.97 -1.38
CA GLU A 56 -1.03 8.07 -2.29
C GLU A 56 -0.17 9.26 -1.86
N PRO A 57 0.13 10.22 -2.76
CA PRO A 57 0.93 11.38 -2.40
C PRO A 57 0.22 12.26 -1.36
N GLY A 58 1.01 12.91 -0.53
CA GLY A 58 0.57 13.99 0.34
C GLY A 58 0.32 15.27 -0.47
N THR A 59 -0.68 16.09 -0.13
CA THR A 59 -1.62 15.98 1.01
C THR A 59 -2.89 15.20 0.68
N ASN A 60 -3.07 14.71 -0.55
CA ASN A 60 -4.29 14.04 -1.00
C ASN A 60 -4.70 12.86 -0.09
N GLY A 61 -3.72 12.03 0.30
CA GLY A 61 -3.97 10.91 1.22
C GLY A 61 -4.55 11.32 2.57
N GLN A 62 -4.21 12.52 3.06
CA GLN A 62 -4.74 13.05 4.34
C GLN A 62 -6.26 13.22 4.31
N HIS A 63 -6.81 13.54 3.14
CA HIS A 63 -8.25 13.73 2.94
C HIS A 63 -8.97 12.46 2.46
N SER A 64 -8.29 11.32 2.45
CA SER A 64 -8.85 10.04 2.00
C SER A 64 -8.87 9.00 3.12
N PHE A 65 -7.71 8.59 3.62
CA PHE A 65 -7.60 7.40 4.49
C PHE A 65 -6.87 7.65 5.81
N TYR A 66 -6.33 8.85 6.04
CA TYR A 66 -5.63 9.17 7.29
C TYR A 66 -6.54 9.10 8.53
N GLN A 67 -7.86 9.25 8.38
CA GLN A 67 -8.81 8.97 9.46
C GLN A 67 -8.63 7.57 10.04
N LEU A 68 -8.45 6.56 9.18
CA LEU A 68 -8.21 5.18 9.60
C LEU A 68 -6.81 5.04 10.20
N ILE A 69 -5.80 5.70 9.63
CA ILE A 69 -4.43 5.65 10.14
C ILE A 69 -4.36 6.25 11.55
N HIS A 70 -5.10 7.33 11.84
CA HIS A 70 -5.08 8.02 13.14
C HIS A 70 -5.96 7.41 14.22
N GLN A 71 -7.18 7.00 13.88
CA GLN A 71 -8.19 6.57 14.87
C GLN A 71 -8.80 5.19 14.55
N GLY A 72 -8.30 4.53 13.51
CA GLY A 72 -8.70 3.16 13.20
C GLY A 72 -8.04 2.14 14.12
N THR A 73 -8.54 0.91 14.03
CA THR A 73 -8.13 -0.22 14.88
C THR A 73 -6.95 -1.01 14.32
N ARG A 74 -6.30 -0.49 13.27
CA ARG A 74 -5.17 -1.14 12.59
C ARG A 74 -3.88 -0.39 12.89
N LEU A 75 -2.82 -1.13 13.20
CA LEU A 75 -1.47 -0.61 13.22
C LEU A 75 -0.94 -0.58 11.79
N VAL A 76 -0.66 0.63 11.29
CA VAL A 76 -0.10 0.85 9.95
C VAL A 76 1.18 1.65 10.11
N PRO A 77 2.36 1.02 10.07
CA PRO A 77 3.61 1.74 9.86
C PRO A 77 3.55 2.53 8.56
N CYS A 78 4.07 3.75 8.56
CA CYS A 78 4.08 4.62 7.38
C CYS A 78 5.47 5.15 7.08
N ASP A 79 5.88 5.11 5.82
CA ASP A 79 7.04 5.84 5.32
C ASP A 79 6.57 7.13 4.67
N PHE A 80 7.01 8.26 5.23
CA PHE A 80 6.83 9.57 4.66
C PHE A 80 8.09 9.97 3.90
N ILE A 81 7.91 10.39 2.65
CA ILE A 81 9.01 10.84 1.78
C ILE A 81 8.78 12.31 1.45
N ALA A 82 9.74 13.16 1.76
CA ALA A 82 9.64 14.59 1.49
C ALA A 82 10.97 15.16 1.00
N PHE A 83 10.93 16.38 0.46
CA PHE A 83 12.11 17.06 -0.08
C PHE A 83 12.25 18.46 0.50
N HIS A 84 13.46 18.88 0.84
CA HIS A 84 13.73 20.24 1.32
C HIS A 84 13.37 21.31 0.28
N ARG A 85 13.62 21.03 -1.01
CA ARG A 85 13.46 21.98 -2.11
C ARG A 85 12.43 21.49 -3.11
N THR A 86 11.47 22.36 -3.43
CA THR A 86 10.52 22.12 -4.53
C THR A 86 11.18 22.24 -5.91
N LEU A 87 10.64 21.50 -6.87
CA LEU A 87 10.94 21.72 -8.30
C LEU A 87 10.23 22.97 -8.86
N ASN A 88 9.14 23.42 -8.21
CA ASN A 88 8.27 24.51 -8.63
C ASN A 88 8.10 25.54 -7.50
N PRO A 89 9.03 26.51 -7.33
CA PRO A 89 8.95 27.51 -6.26
C PRO A 89 7.76 28.45 -6.48
N LEU A 90 6.68 28.22 -5.72
CA LEU A 90 5.44 29.01 -5.77
C LEU A 90 5.08 29.51 -4.39
N GLY A 91 5.50 30.74 -4.08
CA GLY A 91 5.23 31.38 -2.79
C GLY A 91 5.57 30.47 -1.62
N ARG A 92 4.60 30.26 -0.73
CA ARG A 92 4.73 29.43 0.49
C ARG A 92 4.20 28.00 0.33
N HIS A 93 3.89 27.56 -0.90
CA HIS A 93 3.25 26.26 -1.12
C HIS A 93 4.11 25.09 -0.60
N HIS A 94 5.42 25.14 -0.82
CA HIS A 94 6.32 24.08 -0.37
C HIS A 94 6.45 24.03 1.16
N ASP A 95 6.51 25.19 1.82
CA ASP A 95 6.54 25.26 3.27
C ASP A 95 5.25 24.70 3.89
N LEU A 96 4.09 24.96 3.27
CA LEU A 96 2.82 24.38 3.70
C LEU A 96 2.82 22.86 3.52
N LEU A 97 3.36 22.34 2.43
CA LEU A 97 3.50 20.90 2.19
C LEU A 97 4.41 20.23 3.25
N LEU A 98 5.56 20.85 3.54
CA LEU A 98 6.49 20.38 4.56
C LEU A 98 5.91 20.46 5.98
N ALA A 99 5.21 21.54 6.31
CA ALA A 99 4.52 21.67 7.60
C ALA A 99 3.52 20.52 7.80
N ASN A 100 2.81 20.13 6.74
CA ASN A 100 1.87 19.01 6.78
C ASN A 100 2.56 17.67 7.05
N VAL A 101 3.65 17.30 6.36
CA VAL A 101 4.30 16.00 6.61
C VAL A 101 4.89 15.92 8.02
N LEU A 102 5.48 17.01 8.51
CA LEU A 102 6.06 17.08 9.85
C LEU A 102 4.97 16.96 10.92
N ALA A 103 3.88 17.72 10.77
CA ALA A 103 2.74 17.67 11.69
C ALA A 103 2.06 16.29 11.68
N GLN A 104 1.99 15.60 10.53
CA GLN A 104 1.43 14.25 10.47
C GLN A 104 2.31 13.23 11.21
N ALA A 105 3.63 13.30 11.07
CA ALA A 105 4.55 12.42 11.80
C ALA A 105 4.44 12.64 13.31
N GLU A 106 4.40 13.90 13.74
CA GLU A 106 4.22 14.28 15.14
C GLU A 106 2.86 13.80 15.69
N ALA A 107 1.77 14.06 14.96
CA ALA A 107 0.42 13.68 15.38
C ALA A 107 0.27 12.15 15.49
N LEU A 108 0.87 11.37 14.58
CA LEU A 108 0.83 9.91 14.65
C LEU A 108 1.64 9.37 15.84
N ALA A 109 2.79 9.98 16.14
CA ALA A 109 3.62 9.56 17.26
C ALA A 109 2.97 9.87 18.61
N PHE A 110 2.48 11.10 18.80
CA PHE A 110 2.10 11.60 20.13
C PHE A 110 0.59 11.67 20.37
N GLY A 111 -0.22 11.70 19.30
CA GLY A 111 -1.66 11.79 19.43
C GLY A 111 -2.10 13.06 20.15
N LYS A 112 -3.20 12.93 20.91
CA LYS A 112 -3.83 14.00 21.66
C LYS A 112 -4.73 13.40 22.74
N THR A 113 -4.39 13.65 23.99
CA THR A 113 -5.06 13.08 25.17
C THR A 113 -6.46 13.67 25.39
N ALA A 114 -7.27 12.96 26.18
CA ALA A 114 -8.61 13.43 26.54
C ALA A 114 -8.55 14.74 27.34
N GLU A 115 -7.54 14.91 28.19
CA GLU A 115 -7.28 16.13 28.97
C GLU A 115 -6.99 17.32 28.06
N GLU A 116 -6.12 17.16 27.06
CA GLU A 116 -5.82 18.19 26.07
C GLU A 116 -7.07 18.56 25.27
N VAL A 117 -7.85 17.57 24.84
CA VAL A 117 -9.12 17.80 24.12
C VAL A 117 -10.13 18.56 24.98
N ARG A 118 -10.22 18.27 26.28
CA ARG A 118 -11.08 19.02 27.22
C ARG A 118 -10.58 20.46 27.39
N ALA A 119 -9.27 20.67 27.48
CA ALA A 119 -8.68 22.01 27.62
C ALA A 119 -8.98 22.92 26.42
N GLU A 120 -9.28 22.36 25.23
CA GLU A 120 -9.75 23.11 24.06
C GLU A 120 -11.23 23.55 24.14
N GLY A 121 -11.92 23.24 25.25
CA GLY A 121 -13.36 23.55 25.41
C GLY A 121 -14.28 22.58 24.65
N THR A 122 -13.80 21.38 24.33
CA THR A 122 -14.62 20.33 23.69
C THR A 122 -15.74 19.90 24.62
N PRO A 123 -17.02 19.83 24.18
CA PRO A 123 -18.10 19.25 24.97
C PRO A 123 -17.76 17.80 25.38
N GLU A 124 -17.99 17.42 26.64
CA GLU A 124 -17.54 16.12 27.18
C GLU A 124 -17.95 14.92 26.32
N ARG A 125 -19.17 14.93 25.76
CA ARG A 125 -19.68 13.88 24.85
C ARG A 125 -18.85 13.70 23.58
N LEU A 126 -18.06 14.69 23.17
CA LEU A 126 -17.21 14.66 21.98
C LEU A 126 -15.74 14.35 22.29
N VAL A 127 -15.34 14.35 23.57
CA VAL A 127 -13.95 14.12 23.98
C VAL A 127 -13.42 12.77 23.47
N PRO A 128 -14.15 11.64 23.61
CA PRO A 128 -13.65 10.34 23.12
C PRO A 128 -13.46 10.32 21.60
N HIS A 129 -14.29 11.04 20.85
CA HIS A 129 -14.24 11.10 19.39
C HIS A 129 -13.09 11.99 18.86
N ARG A 130 -12.62 12.94 19.68
CA ARG A 130 -11.54 13.87 19.35
C ARG A 130 -10.21 13.50 19.99
N THR A 131 -10.16 12.41 20.76
CA THR A 131 -8.93 11.86 21.34
C THR A 131 -8.18 11.08 20.26
N PHE A 132 -6.85 11.24 20.23
CA PHE A 132 -5.95 10.52 19.34
C PHE A 132 -4.97 9.72 20.20
N GLU A 133 -4.95 8.40 20.04
CA GLU A 133 -4.13 7.53 20.88
C GLU A 133 -2.62 7.72 20.66
N GLY A 134 -2.23 8.25 19.49
CA GLY A 134 -0.82 8.32 19.09
C GLY A 134 -0.22 6.92 18.94
N ASN A 135 1.08 6.79 19.24
CA ASN A 135 1.83 5.53 19.18
C ASN A 135 1.70 4.79 17.83
N ARG A 136 1.64 5.55 16.75
CA ARG A 136 1.54 5.04 15.38
C ARG A 136 2.86 5.35 14.65
N PRO A 137 3.64 4.33 14.27
CA PRO A 137 5.02 4.52 13.88
C PRO A 137 5.15 5.06 12.46
N THR A 138 6.09 5.98 12.27
CA THR A 138 6.45 6.52 10.95
C THR A 138 7.95 6.59 10.76
N SER A 139 8.44 6.34 9.54
CA SER A 139 9.78 6.76 9.10
C SER A 139 9.64 8.04 8.26
N LEU A 140 10.46 9.05 8.52
CA LEU A 140 10.51 10.26 7.68
C LEU A 140 11.83 10.29 6.89
N ILE A 141 11.74 10.07 5.59
CA ILE A 141 12.84 10.18 4.64
C ILE A 141 12.80 11.57 4.03
N LEU A 142 13.74 12.43 4.44
CA LEU A 142 13.85 13.80 3.96
C LEU A 142 15.12 13.96 3.11
N ALA A 143 14.94 14.16 1.80
CA ALA A 143 16.04 14.38 0.85
C ALA A 143 16.13 15.87 0.46
N ASP A 144 17.23 16.32 -0.17
CA ASP A 144 17.38 17.74 -0.55
C ASP A 144 16.38 18.15 -1.65
N ARG A 145 16.35 17.44 -2.78
CA ARG A 145 15.49 17.75 -3.93
C ARG A 145 15.23 16.50 -4.77
N LEU A 146 14.07 16.40 -5.40
CA LEU A 146 13.79 15.32 -6.35
C LEU A 146 14.60 15.52 -7.66
N THR A 147 15.80 14.95 -7.70
CA THR A 147 16.65 14.85 -8.89
C THR A 147 16.64 13.41 -9.43
N PRO A 148 17.10 13.15 -10.68
CA PRO A 148 17.23 11.78 -11.18
C PRO A 148 18.08 10.88 -10.27
N GLU A 149 19.18 11.41 -9.73
CA GLU A 149 20.03 10.72 -8.76
C GLU A 149 19.28 10.39 -7.46
N THR A 150 18.53 11.35 -6.93
CA THR A 150 17.75 11.13 -5.70
C THR A 150 16.64 10.11 -5.92
N LEU A 151 15.97 10.14 -7.08
CA LEU A 151 14.99 9.12 -7.45
C LEU A 151 15.63 7.73 -7.53
N GLY A 152 16.79 7.60 -8.20
CA GLY A 152 17.52 6.33 -8.26
C GLY A 152 17.94 5.83 -6.87
N THR A 153 18.37 6.74 -6.00
CA THR A 153 18.71 6.43 -4.60
C THR A 153 17.50 5.92 -3.82
N LEU A 154 16.33 6.55 -3.98
CA LEU A 154 15.09 6.10 -3.36
C LEU A 154 14.67 4.71 -3.87
N VAL A 155 14.76 4.47 -5.18
CA VAL A 155 14.46 3.15 -5.75
C VAL A 155 15.39 2.08 -5.16
N ALA A 156 16.71 2.30 -5.23
CA ALA A 156 17.70 1.36 -4.71
C ALA A 156 17.56 1.10 -3.20
N LEU A 157 17.19 2.13 -2.43
CA LEU A 157 16.88 1.99 -1.00
C LEU A 157 15.77 0.95 -0.76
N TYR A 158 14.67 1.04 -1.51
CA TYR A 158 13.56 0.08 -1.37
C TYR A 158 13.91 -1.30 -1.94
N GLU A 159 14.68 -1.39 -3.04
CA GLU A 159 15.18 -2.68 -3.56
C GLU A 159 16.01 -3.42 -2.52
N HIS A 160 16.95 -2.73 -1.87
CA HIS A 160 17.79 -3.34 -0.82
C HIS A 160 17.01 -3.64 0.46
N SER A 161 16.00 -2.83 0.81
CA SER A 161 15.08 -3.12 1.91
C SER A 161 14.29 -4.42 1.65
N VAL A 162 13.76 -4.59 0.44
CA VAL A 162 13.04 -5.80 0.01
C VAL A 162 13.96 -7.02 0.03
N PHE A 163 15.17 -6.89 -0.54
CA PHE A 163 16.17 -7.96 -0.51
C PHE A 163 16.51 -8.39 0.93
N THR A 164 16.78 -7.43 1.80
CA THR A 164 17.14 -7.72 3.20
C THR A 164 16.03 -8.48 3.93
N GLN A 165 14.78 -8.08 3.74
CA GLN A 165 13.62 -8.78 4.30
C GLN A 165 13.49 -10.20 3.75
N GLY A 166 13.66 -10.38 2.43
CA GLY A 166 13.61 -11.71 1.80
C GLY A 166 14.69 -12.66 2.32
N VAL A 167 15.91 -12.16 2.51
CA VAL A 167 17.02 -12.91 3.12
C VAL A 167 16.69 -13.32 4.55
N ILE A 168 16.15 -12.41 5.36
CA ILE A 168 15.75 -12.70 6.75
C ILE A 168 14.67 -13.81 6.79
N TRP A 169 13.70 -13.76 5.87
CA TRP A 169 12.63 -14.76 5.78
C TRP A 169 13.04 -16.04 5.03
N HIS A 170 14.27 -16.11 4.52
CA HIS A 170 14.80 -17.24 3.76
C HIS A 170 13.93 -17.62 2.55
N ILE A 171 13.41 -16.62 1.82
CA ILE A 171 12.56 -16.79 0.63
C ILE A 171 13.26 -16.31 -0.65
N ASP A 172 12.79 -16.77 -1.81
CA ASP A 172 13.24 -16.22 -3.11
C ASP A 172 12.47 -14.92 -3.44
N SER A 173 13.15 -13.77 -3.36
CA SER A 173 12.58 -12.47 -3.71
C SER A 173 12.52 -12.18 -5.22
N PHE A 174 13.02 -13.09 -6.07
CA PHE A 174 13.28 -12.84 -7.48
C PHE A 174 12.47 -13.73 -8.43
N ASP A 175 11.71 -14.70 -7.91
CA ASP A 175 10.74 -15.47 -8.68
C ASP A 175 9.30 -14.91 -8.58
N GLN A 176 8.39 -15.39 -9.43
CA GLN A 176 6.97 -15.01 -9.41
C GLN A 176 6.01 -16.11 -9.89
N TRP A 177 6.21 -17.36 -9.46
CA TRP A 177 5.40 -18.52 -9.91
C TRP A 177 3.89 -18.36 -9.67
N GLY A 178 3.48 -17.57 -8.68
CA GLY A 178 2.08 -17.34 -8.32
C GLY A 178 1.20 -16.78 -9.44
N VAL A 179 1.78 -16.18 -10.50
CA VAL A 179 1.00 -15.59 -11.60
C VAL A 179 0.63 -16.59 -12.70
N GLU A 180 1.20 -17.80 -12.69
CA GLU A 180 1.06 -18.76 -13.80
C GLU A 180 -0.33 -19.38 -13.88
N LEU A 181 -0.91 -19.76 -12.74
CA LEU A 181 -2.21 -20.41 -12.68
C LEU A 181 -3.31 -19.54 -13.33
N GLY A 182 -3.32 -18.24 -13.03
CA GLY A 182 -4.27 -17.29 -13.61
C GLY A 182 -4.17 -17.22 -15.14
N LYS A 183 -2.94 -17.21 -15.68
CA LYS A 183 -2.71 -17.21 -17.13
C LYS A 183 -3.23 -18.50 -17.78
N GLN A 184 -2.98 -19.66 -17.17
CA GLN A 184 -3.45 -20.95 -17.68
C GLN A 184 -4.98 -21.05 -17.66
N LEU A 185 -5.63 -20.60 -16.57
CA LEU A 185 -7.08 -20.60 -16.46
C LEU A 185 -7.72 -19.65 -17.48
N ALA A 186 -7.15 -18.45 -17.67
CA ALA A 186 -7.62 -17.51 -18.67
C ALA A 186 -7.55 -18.10 -20.08
N GLN A 187 -6.46 -18.78 -20.45
CA GLN A 187 -6.32 -19.45 -21.75
C GLN A 187 -7.38 -20.55 -21.99
N ARG A 188 -7.87 -21.21 -20.93
CA ARG A 188 -8.97 -22.18 -21.05
C ARG A 188 -10.33 -21.50 -21.21
N ILE A 189 -10.54 -20.37 -20.53
CA ILE A 189 -11.83 -19.65 -20.53
C ILE A 189 -12.05 -18.85 -21.82
N ILE A 190 -11.00 -18.29 -22.43
CA ILE A 190 -11.09 -17.50 -23.68
C ILE A 190 -11.92 -18.21 -24.77
N PRO A 191 -11.60 -19.44 -25.20
CA PRO A 191 -12.38 -20.13 -26.23
C PRO A 191 -13.83 -20.42 -25.81
N GLU A 192 -14.09 -20.57 -24.51
CA GLU A 192 -15.45 -20.77 -24.00
C GLU A 192 -16.30 -19.50 -24.08
N LEU A 193 -15.68 -18.33 -23.94
CA LEU A 193 -16.34 -17.03 -24.12
C LEU A 193 -16.55 -16.72 -25.61
N GLU A 194 -15.56 -17.01 -26.46
CA GLU A 194 -15.55 -16.68 -27.88
C GLU A 194 -16.36 -17.66 -28.76
N SER A 195 -16.67 -18.85 -28.27
CA SER A 195 -17.43 -19.86 -29.03
C SER A 195 -18.78 -19.28 -29.53
N ALA A 196 -19.15 -19.56 -30.78
CA ALA A 196 -20.43 -19.09 -31.33
C ALA A 196 -21.65 -19.73 -30.63
N THR A 197 -21.54 -21.01 -30.25
CA THR A 197 -22.56 -21.76 -29.49
C THR A 197 -22.10 -22.01 -28.05
N GLU A 198 -23.03 -22.26 -27.13
CA GLU A 198 -22.65 -22.56 -25.74
C GLU A 198 -21.86 -23.89 -25.69
N PRO A 199 -20.58 -23.86 -25.27
CA PRO A 199 -19.79 -25.08 -25.15
C PRO A 199 -20.12 -25.80 -23.83
N PRO A 200 -19.78 -27.10 -23.70
CA PRO A 200 -19.78 -27.75 -22.41
C PRO A 200 -18.76 -27.08 -21.48
N LEU A 201 -19.21 -26.62 -20.31
CA LEU A 201 -18.35 -25.97 -19.32
C LEU A 201 -17.96 -26.95 -18.21
N GLY A 202 -16.67 -26.98 -17.88
CA GLY A 202 -16.08 -27.89 -16.89
C GLY A 202 -15.67 -27.25 -15.56
N HIS A 203 -16.03 -26.00 -15.31
CA HIS A 203 -15.63 -25.27 -14.09
C HIS A 203 -16.63 -25.47 -12.95
N ASP A 204 -16.37 -24.80 -11.82
CA ASP A 204 -17.32 -24.71 -10.72
C ASP A 204 -18.61 -23.96 -11.11
N SER A 205 -19.66 -24.07 -10.28
CA SER A 205 -20.97 -23.47 -10.56
C SER A 205 -20.95 -21.95 -10.69
N SER A 206 -20.05 -21.25 -9.99
CA SER A 206 -19.93 -19.79 -10.05
C SER A 206 -19.34 -19.37 -11.39
N THR A 207 -18.18 -19.94 -11.74
CA THR A 207 -17.49 -19.64 -13.00
C THR A 207 -18.37 -19.96 -14.21
N ASN A 208 -19.03 -21.12 -14.20
CA ASN A 208 -19.96 -21.50 -15.27
C ASN A 208 -21.14 -20.53 -15.41
N ALA A 209 -21.71 -20.07 -14.29
CA ALA A 209 -22.81 -19.11 -14.32
C ALA A 209 -22.37 -17.75 -14.88
N LEU A 210 -21.16 -17.30 -14.54
CA LEU A 210 -20.60 -16.03 -15.03
C LEU A 210 -20.29 -16.08 -16.53
N ILE A 211 -19.69 -17.17 -17.02
CA ILE A 211 -19.43 -17.40 -18.45
C ILE A 211 -20.75 -17.35 -19.22
N ARG A 212 -21.77 -18.10 -18.78
CA ARG A 212 -23.10 -18.10 -19.42
C ARG A 212 -23.72 -16.70 -19.43
N ARG A 213 -23.64 -15.98 -18.32
CA ARG A 213 -24.19 -14.62 -18.20
C ARG A 213 -23.50 -13.65 -19.15
N HIS A 214 -22.17 -13.70 -19.25
CA HIS A 214 -21.41 -12.87 -20.18
C HIS A 214 -21.80 -13.15 -21.64
N ARG A 215 -21.81 -14.43 -22.03
CA ARG A 215 -22.18 -14.86 -23.38
C ARG A 215 -23.57 -14.37 -23.80
N ARG A 216 -24.57 -14.51 -22.93
CA ARG A 216 -25.95 -14.04 -23.21
C ARG A 216 -26.00 -12.54 -23.53
N ARG A 217 -25.32 -11.71 -22.73
CA ARG A 217 -25.27 -10.25 -22.96
C ARG A 217 -24.52 -9.88 -24.23
N HIS A 218 -23.43 -10.58 -24.53
CA HIS A 218 -22.66 -10.33 -25.74
C HIS A 218 -23.47 -10.63 -27.02
N THR A 219 -24.30 -11.68 -27.00
CA THR A 219 -25.19 -12.01 -28.13
C THR A 219 -26.39 -11.07 -28.26
N GLU A 220 -26.85 -10.46 -27.17
CA GLU A 220 -27.95 -9.47 -27.20
C GLU A 220 -27.53 -8.12 -27.81
N GLU A 221 -26.23 -7.82 -27.84
CA GLU A 221 -25.67 -6.56 -28.37
C GLU A 221 -25.06 -6.69 -29.79
N SER A 222 -24.92 -7.91 -30.32
CA SER A 222 -24.34 -8.20 -31.66
C SER A 222 -25.43 -8.53 -32.68
#